data_AF-A0A844AWU8-F1
#
_entry.id   AF-A0A844AWU8-F1
#
_cell.length_a   1.000
_cell.length_b   1.000
_cell.length_c   1.000
_cell.angle_alpha   90.00
_cell.angle_beta   90.00
_cell.angle_gamma   90.00
#
_symmetry.space_group_name_H-M   'P 1'
#
loop_
_entity.id
_entity.type
_entity.pdbx_description
1 polymer ?
#
loop_
_entity_poly.entity_id
_entity_poly.type
_entity_poly.pdbx_seq_one_letter_code
_entity_poly.pdbx_strand_id
1 'polypeptide(L)'
;MDQLIPSRWPGAGRAVIFGFQRLHQERSMPFAALKGTAACLLVALTGATAIAQTTPPPAYDPALAASLGADERGMRSYVFVVLKTGPNKMPAGPERDEMFKGHFANMTRLATQGKLAAAGPFDGKEGWRGMFIYAVKTIEEAKQLTATDPVIINGEMVAEYHALYASAALMQVTDTHLRISKP
;
A
#
# COMPACT_ATOMS: atom_id res chain seq x y z
N MET A 1 12.59 21.77 20.71
CA MET A 1 11.72 20.58 20.49
C MET A 1 11.07 20.72 19.13
N ASP A 2 11.88 20.68 18.07
CA ASP A 2 11.46 21.03 16.70
C ASP A 2 12.45 20.49 15.64
N GLN A 3 12.88 19.23 15.78
CA GLN A 3 13.79 18.53 14.88
C GLN A 3 13.47 17.04 14.97
N LEU A 4 13.10 16.41 13.85
CA LEU A 4 13.02 14.97 13.51
C LEU A 4 11.80 14.56 12.67
N ILE A 5 11.31 15.46 11.81
CA ILE A 5 10.51 15.08 10.64
C ILE A 5 11.21 15.68 9.41
N PRO A 6 11.73 14.89 8.46
CA PRO A 6 12.11 15.43 7.16
C PRO A 6 10.86 16.03 6.51
N SER A 7 10.88 17.34 6.38
CA SER A 7 9.86 18.11 5.68
C SER A 7 9.89 17.72 4.20
N ARG A 8 8.69 17.43 3.66
CA ARG A 8 8.31 17.34 2.22
C ARG A 8 8.09 15.92 1.67
N TRP A 9 6.88 15.41 1.92
CA TRP A 9 6.17 14.51 1.00
C TRP A 9 5.09 15.32 0.24
N PRO A 10 5.27 15.64 -1.05
CA PRO A 10 4.21 16.21 -1.88
C PRO A 10 3.63 15.12 -2.81
N GLY A 11 2.34 14.79 -2.67
CA GLY A 11 1.69 13.89 -3.62
C GLY A 11 0.46 13.18 -3.09
N ALA A 12 -0.53 13.93 -2.60
CA ALA A 12 -1.89 13.41 -2.50
C ALA A 12 -2.46 13.28 -3.93
N GLY A 13 -2.66 12.05 -4.41
CA GLY A 13 -3.19 11.82 -5.74
C GLY A 13 -3.46 10.36 -6.04
N ARG A 14 -4.67 9.91 -5.68
CA ARG A 14 -5.42 8.74 -6.20
C ARG A 14 -4.74 7.36 -6.15
N ALA A 15 -5.29 6.48 -5.31
CA ALA A 15 -5.62 5.12 -5.75
C ALA A 15 -6.65 4.43 -4.82
N VAL A 16 -7.77 4.06 -5.45
CA VAL A 16 -8.47 2.77 -5.38
C VAL A 16 -9.10 2.37 -4.03
N ILE A 17 -10.34 2.83 -3.82
CA ILE A 17 -11.36 2.10 -3.06
C ILE A 17 -12.43 1.67 -4.05
N PHE A 18 -12.65 0.35 -4.16
CA PHE A 18 -13.78 -0.23 -4.86
C PHE A 18 -15.08 0.04 -4.09
N GLY A 19 -16.10 0.52 -4.81
CA GLY A 19 -17.51 0.28 -4.50
C GLY A 19 -18.11 1.00 -3.29
N PHE A 20 -18.65 2.20 -3.50
CA PHE A 20 -19.85 2.61 -2.75
C PHE A 20 -20.77 3.45 -3.64
N GLN A 21 -21.96 2.88 -3.87
CA GLN A 21 -23.06 3.45 -4.63
C GLN A 21 -23.49 4.79 -4.01
N ARG A 22 -23.43 5.89 -4.77
CA ARG A 22 -24.01 7.17 -4.37
C ARG A 22 -25.26 7.43 -5.18
N LEU A 23 -26.39 7.34 -4.49
CA LEU A 23 -27.73 7.67 -4.92
C LEU A 23 -27.85 9.15 -5.35
N HIS A 24 -28.77 9.36 -6.28
CA HIS A 24 -29.24 10.61 -6.85
C HIS A 24 -29.25 11.81 -5.89
N GLN A 25 -28.73 12.94 -6.39
CA GLN A 25 -29.17 14.24 -5.91
C GLN A 25 -29.35 15.16 -7.12
N GLU A 26 -30.58 15.19 -7.64
CA GLU A 26 -31.03 16.21 -8.58
C GLU A 26 -31.09 17.57 -7.86
N ARG A 27 -30.44 18.58 -8.43
CA ARG A 27 -30.69 19.98 -8.09
C ARG A 27 -31.52 20.60 -9.20
N SER A 28 -32.75 20.94 -8.87
CA SER A 28 -33.65 21.78 -9.65
C SER A 28 -33.13 23.22 -9.68
N MET A 29 -33.18 23.85 -10.85
CA MET A 29 -33.00 25.30 -11.04
C MET A 29 -34.26 25.85 -11.74
N PRO A 30 -34.74 27.05 -11.37
CA PRO A 30 -35.98 27.60 -11.91
C PRO A 30 -35.77 28.24 -13.29
N PHE A 31 -36.77 28.03 -14.14
CA PHE A 31 -36.97 28.65 -15.46
C PHE A 31 -37.09 30.18 -15.37
N ALA A 32 -36.37 30.89 -16.23
CA ALA A 32 -36.72 32.26 -16.64
C ALA A 32 -36.99 32.27 -18.14
N ALA A 33 -38.19 32.72 -18.51
CA ALA A 33 -38.70 32.78 -19.86
C ALA A 33 -38.28 34.08 -20.56
N LEU A 34 -37.89 34.00 -21.84
CA LEU A 34 -38.04 35.12 -22.77
C LEU A 34 -38.38 34.61 -24.17
N LYS A 35 -39.50 35.13 -24.68
CA LYS A 35 -40.10 34.82 -25.98
C LYS A 35 -39.48 35.71 -27.06
N GLY A 36 -39.23 35.15 -28.25
CA GLY A 36 -38.90 35.89 -29.47
C GLY A 36 -38.82 34.95 -30.67
N THR A 37 -39.64 35.22 -31.68
CA THR A 37 -40.11 34.32 -32.76
C THR A 37 -39.25 34.31 -34.03
N ALA A 38 -39.13 33.10 -34.63
CA ALA A 38 -39.14 32.73 -36.07
C ALA A 38 -38.10 33.39 -37.03
N ALA A 39 -37.41 32.71 -37.96
CA ALA A 39 -37.60 31.42 -38.63
C ALA A 39 -36.30 30.95 -39.33
N CYS A 40 -36.30 29.68 -39.76
CA CYS A 40 -35.45 29.04 -40.79
C CYS A 40 -34.02 28.59 -40.44
N LEU A 41 -33.90 27.27 -40.18
CA LEU A 41 -33.35 26.27 -41.11
C LEU A 41 -32.23 25.38 -40.52
N LEU A 42 -32.46 24.06 -40.66
CA LEU A 42 -31.51 22.93 -40.56
C LEU A 42 -31.03 22.49 -39.17
N VAL A 43 -31.85 21.63 -38.58
CA VAL A 43 -31.48 20.56 -37.66
C VAL A 43 -30.33 19.73 -38.24
N ALA A 44 -29.18 19.77 -37.58
CA ALA A 44 -28.24 18.66 -37.54
C ALA A 44 -27.67 18.58 -36.13
N LEU A 45 -28.47 18.04 -35.20
CA LEU A 45 -27.96 17.42 -33.99
C LEU A 45 -27.04 16.28 -34.42
N THR A 46 -25.76 16.58 -34.63
CA THR A 46 -24.71 15.57 -34.60
C THR A 46 -24.55 15.17 -33.14
N GLY A 47 -25.32 14.14 -32.77
CA GLY A 47 -25.18 13.49 -31.49
C GLY A 47 -23.73 13.07 -31.32
N ALA A 48 -23.05 13.69 -30.35
CA ALA A 48 -21.87 13.11 -29.75
C ALA A 48 -22.31 11.77 -29.13
N THR A 49 -22.26 10.70 -29.93
CA THR A 49 -22.29 9.35 -29.40
C THR A 49 -21.01 9.21 -28.60
N ALA A 50 -21.12 9.44 -27.30
CA ALA A 50 -20.11 9.01 -26.36
C ALA A 50 -20.03 7.48 -26.51
N ILE A 51 -19.08 7.01 -27.33
CA ILE A 51 -18.65 5.62 -27.30
C ILE A 51 -18.09 5.43 -25.91
N ALA A 52 -18.90 4.88 -25.01
CA ALA A 52 -18.41 4.35 -23.76
C ALA A 52 -17.35 3.32 -24.13
N GLN A 53 -16.07 3.67 -23.92
CA GLN A 53 -14.99 2.71 -24.06
C GLN A 53 -15.20 1.66 -22.97
N THR A 54 -15.85 0.55 -23.32
CA THR A 54 -15.85 -0.64 -22.48
C THR A 54 -14.45 -1.23 -22.56
N THR A 55 -13.57 -0.79 -21.67
CA THR A 55 -12.26 -1.41 -21.47
C THR A 55 -12.51 -2.88 -21.13
N PRO A 56 -12.05 -3.83 -21.97
CA PRO A 56 -12.20 -5.24 -21.63
C PRO A 56 -11.51 -5.51 -20.28
N PRO A 57 -12.06 -6.42 -19.46
CA PRO A 57 -11.43 -6.78 -18.20
C PRO A 57 -9.99 -7.22 -18.46
N PRO A 58 -9.05 -6.91 -17.55
CA PRO A 58 -7.66 -7.32 -17.72
C PRO A 58 -7.59 -8.83 -17.92
N ALA A 59 -6.86 -9.26 -18.95
CA ALA A 59 -6.67 -10.67 -19.24
C ALA A 59 -5.88 -11.34 -18.12
N TYR A 60 -6.27 -12.56 -17.74
CA TYR A 60 -5.56 -13.36 -16.74
C TYR A 60 -4.17 -13.74 -17.25
N ASP A 61 -3.14 -13.48 -16.44
CA ASP A 61 -1.75 -13.85 -16.71
C ASP A 61 -1.33 -15.00 -15.76
N PRO A 62 -1.30 -16.27 -16.25
CA PRO A 62 -0.96 -17.42 -15.42
C PRO A 62 0.52 -17.44 -15.01
N ALA A 63 1.42 -16.92 -15.84
CA ALA A 63 2.86 -16.91 -15.53
C ALA A 63 3.15 -15.91 -14.41
N LEU A 64 2.53 -14.73 -14.48
CA LEU A 64 2.60 -13.75 -13.41
C LEU A 64 1.99 -14.30 -12.12
N ALA A 65 0.78 -14.88 -12.18
CA ALA A 65 0.13 -15.48 -11.02
C ALA A 65 1.03 -16.51 -10.32
N ALA A 66 1.64 -17.42 -11.08
CA ALA A 66 2.57 -18.41 -10.56
C ALA A 66 3.81 -17.76 -9.92
N SER A 67 4.43 -16.77 -10.58
CA SER A 67 5.63 -16.09 -10.05
C SER A 67 5.38 -15.33 -8.74
N LEU A 68 4.18 -14.78 -8.55
CA LEU A 68 3.80 -14.06 -7.33
C LEU A 68 3.30 -15.00 -6.22
N GLY A 69 3.16 -16.30 -6.50
CA GLY A 69 2.61 -17.30 -5.58
C GLY A 69 1.12 -17.12 -5.33
N ALA A 70 0.38 -16.70 -6.36
CA ALA A 70 -1.05 -16.51 -6.30
C ALA A 70 -1.82 -17.83 -6.35
N ASP A 71 -2.91 -17.92 -5.60
CA ASP A 71 -3.95 -18.92 -5.78
C ASP A 71 -4.90 -18.54 -6.94
N GLU A 72 -5.95 -19.35 -7.14
CA GLU A 72 -6.97 -19.15 -8.19
C GLU A 72 -7.68 -17.79 -8.10
N ARG A 73 -7.64 -17.13 -6.94
CA ARG A 73 -8.27 -15.81 -6.69
C ARG A 73 -7.28 -14.65 -6.85
N GLY A 74 -6.02 -14.91 -7.21
CA GLY A 74 -4.99 -13.88 -7.25
C GLY A 74 -4.43 -13.52 -5.86
N MET A 75 -4.63 -14.39 -4.86
CA MET A 75 -4.34 -14.11 -3.46
C MET A 75 -3.21 -15.00 -2.95
N ARG A 76 -2.59 -14.62 -1.83
CA ARG A 76 -1.48 -15.34 -1.20
C ARG A 76 -1.60 -15.26 0.32
N SER A 77 -1.11 -16.32 0.99
CA SER A 77 -0.89 -16.30 2.44
C SER A 77 0.39 -15.54 2.78
N TYR A 78 0.27 -14.67 3.76
CA TYR A 78 1.30 -13.84 4.35
C TYR A 78 1.23 -13.94 5.87
N VAL A 79 2.25 -13.40 6.53
CA VAL A 79 2.18 -13.06 7.96
C VAL A 79 2.39 -11.57 8.11
N PHE A 80 1.39 -10.90 8.67
CA PHE A 80 1.46 -9.52 9.07
C PHE A 80 2.04 -9.42 10.48
N VAL A 81 3.05 -8.58 10.63
CA VAL A 81 3.75 -8.39 11.90
C VAL A 81 3.64 -6.94 12.32
N VAL A 82 3.23 -6.72 13.57
CA VAL A 82 3.25 -5.41 14.21
C VAL A 82 4.45 -5.37 15.14
N LEU A 83 5.34 -4.41 14.91
CA LEU A 83 6.45 -4.11 15.80
C LEU A 83 5.99 -3.08 16.83
N LYS A 84 6.11 -3.43 18.11
CA LYS A 84 5.76 -2.58 19.25
C LYS A 84 7.01 -2.23 20.05
N THR A 85 6.93 -1.15 20.82
CA THR A 85 8.00 -0.78 21.75
C THR A 85 8.27 -1.92 22.74
N GLY A 86 9.53 -2.34 22.83
CA GLY A 86 9.97 -3.39 23.74
C GLY A 86 10.40 -2.86 25.10
N PRO A 87 10.67 -3.76 26.06
CA PRO A 87 11.05 -3.41 27.42
C PRO A 87 12.47 -2.83 27.54
N ASN A 88 13.35 -3.14 26.58
CA ASN A 88 14.77 -2.80 26.63
C ASN A 88 15.10 -1.63 25.69
N LYS A 89 14.51 -0.46 25.99
CA LYS A 89 14.74 0.71 25.15
C LYS A 89 16.19 1.21 25.28
N MET A 90 16.88 1.26 24.15
CA MET A 90 18.24 1.77 24.08
C MET A 90 18.25 3.30 24.03
N PRO A 91 19.12 3.98 24.81
CA PRO A 91 19.27 5.42 24.73
C PRO A 91 19.82 5.84 23.36
N ALA A 92 19.58 7.09 22.96
CA ALA A 92 20.16 7.63 21.74
C ALA A 92 21.70 7.63 21.83
N GLY A 93 22.36 7.19 20.76
CA GLY A 93 23.81 7.11 20.70
C GLY A 93 24.30 6.11 19.64
N PRO A 94 25.62 5.95 19.50
CA PRO A 94 26.23 5.14 18.43
C PRO A 94 25.76 3.69 18.40
N GLU A 95 25.54 3.07 19.57
CA GLU A 95 25.06 1.68 19.66
C GLU A 95 23.65 1.53 19.08
N ARG A 96 22.77 2.49 19.39
CA ARG A 96 21.40 2.51 18.87
C ARG A 96 21.41 2.72 17.36
N ASP A 97 22.26 3.62 16.87
CA ASP A 97 22.36 3.90 15.44
C ASP A 97 22.86 2.68 14.66
N GLU A 98 23.86 1.96 15.17
CA GLU A 98 24.35 0.73 14.55
C GLU A 98 23.28 -0.39 14.58
N MET A 99 22.52 -0.51 15.68
CA MET A 99 21.39 -1.45 15.75
C MET A 99 20.34 -1.16 14.66
N PHE A 100 19.95 0.10 14.47
CA PHE A 100 18.96 0.47 13.45
C PHE A 100 19.52 0.35 12.02
N LYS A 101 20.81 0.60 11.81
CA LYS A 101 21.47 0.29 10.53
C LYS A 101 21.39 -1.20 10.21
N GLY A 102 21.64 -2.06 11.21
CA GLY A 102 21.47 -3.51 11.09
C GLY A 102 20.02 -3.92 10.80
N HIS A 103 19.03 -3.26 11.42
CA HIS A 103 17.61 -3.45 11.14
C HIS A 103 17.26 -3.19 9.67
N PHE A 104 17.69 -2.04 9.12
CA PHE A 104 17.43 -1.71 7.71
C PHE A 104 18.19 -2.62 6.74
N ALA A 105 19.41 -3.04 7.08
CA ALA A 105 20.16 -4.01 6.30
C ALA A 105 19.44 -5.38 6.27
N ASN A 106 18.88 -5.80 7.40
CA ASN A 106 18.10 -7.03 7.50
C ASN A 106 16.83 -6.96 6.64
N MET A 107 16.09 -5.85 6.71
CA MET A 107 14.92 -5.62 5.86
C MET A 107 15.27 -5.70 4.37
N THR A 108 16.36 -5.04 3.97
CA THR A 108 16.83 -5.05 2.57
C THR A 108 17.15 -6.47 2.13
N ARG A 109 17.91 -7.23 2.93
CA ARG A 109 18.23 -8.64 2.67
C ARG A 109 16.97 -9.49 2.49
N LEU A 110 15.99 -9.34 3.37
CA LEU A 110 14.74 -10.12 3.32
C LEU A 110 13.84 -9.74 2.14
N ALA A 111 13.83 -8.46 1.76
CA ALA A 111 13.12 -7.98 0.58
C ALA A 111 13.74 -8.52 -0.71
N THR A 112 15.08 -8.50 -0.83
CA THR A 112 15.81 -9.09 -1.97
C THR A 112 15.60 -10.59 -2.09
N GLN A 113 15.44 -11.30 -0.96
CA GLN A 113 15.12 -12.73 -0.93
C GLN A 113 13.65 -13.05 -1.27
N GLY A 114 12.81 -12.03 -1.51
CA GLY A 114 11.38 -12.21 -1.75
C GLY A 114 10.61 -12.70 -0.51
N LYS A 115 11.18 -12.57 0.69
CA LYS A 115 10.55 -12.97 1.95
C LYS A 115 9.77 -11.84 2.60
N LEU A 116 10.16 -10.59 2.37
CA LEU A 116 9.50 -9.39 2.88
C LEU A 116 8.81 -8.66 1.72
N ALA A 117 7.48 -8.69 1.71
CA ALA A 117 6.67 -8.07 0.66
C ALA A 117 6.49 -6.55 0.88
N ALA A 118 6.42 -6.12 2.13
CA ALA A 118 6.35 -4.72 2.51
C ALA A 118 6.86 -4.51 3.94
N ALA A 119 7.39 -3.33 4.20
CA ALA A 119 7.78 -2.89 5.53
C ALA A 119 7.64 -1.36 5.63
N GLY A 120 7.37 -0.86 6.84
CA GLY A 120 7.29 0.57 7.06
C GLY A 120 6.97 0.95 8.51
N PRO A 121 7.19 2.22 8.87
CA PRO A 121 6.84 2.74 10.18
C PRO A 121 5.33 2.93 10.32
N PHE A 122 4.83 2.80 11.56
CA PHE A 122 3.52 3.32 11.95
C PHE A 122 3.64 4.79 12.41
N ASP A 123 2.52 5.39 12.78
CA ASP A 123 2.45 6.77 13.28
C ASP A 123 2.97 6.93 14.73
N GLY A 124 3.44 5.84 15.35
CA GLY A 124 3.98 5.85 16.70
C GLY A 124 2.92 5.80 17.80
N LYS A 125 1.62 5.76 17.46
CA LYS A 125 0.55 5.70 18.47
C LYS A 125 0.47 4.31 19.07
N GLU A 126 -0.02 4.25 20.31
CA GLU A 126 -0.27 2.99 21.01
C GLU A 126 0.99 2.08 21.13
N GLY A 127 2.17 2.69 21.05
CA GLY A 127 3.45 1.98 21.09
C GLY A 127 3.80 1.23 19.80
N TRP A 128 3.01 1.36 18.73
CA TRP A 128 3.26 0.72 17.43
C TRP A 128 4.35 1.48 16.68
N ARG A 129 5.43 0.78 16.36
CA ARG A 129 6.65 1.33 15.78
C ARG A 129 6.67 1.13 14.27
N GLY A 130 6.30 -0.06 13.80
CA GLY A 130 6.35 -0.40 12.39
C GLY A 130 5.68 -1.73 12.09
N MET A 131 5.73 -2.12 10.82
CA MET A 131 5.12 -3.35 10.33
C MET A 131 6.00 -4.08 9.34
N PHE A 132 5.80 -5.39 9.28
CA PHE A 132 6.26 -6.24 8.20
C PHE A 132 5.09 -7.02 7.60
N ILE A 133 5.15 -7.26 6.30
CA ILE A 133 4.34 -8.28 5.62
C ILE A 133 5.30 -9.32 5.06
N TYR A 134 5.38 -10.49 5.71
CA TYR A 134 6.19 -11.59 5.25
C TYR A 134 5.44 -12.47 4.25
N ALA A 135 6.10 -12.81 3.15
CA ALA A 135 5.61 -13.66 2.08
C ALA A 135 5.78 -15.15 2.39
N VAL A 136 5.38 -15.55 3.60
CA VAL A 136 5.55 -16.90 4.17
C VAL A 136 4.20 -17.53 4.53
N LYS A 137 4.15 -18.86 4.62
CA LYS A 137 2.90 -19.58 4.89
C LYS A 137 2.52 -19.67 6.36
N THR A 138 3.50 -19.60 7.27
CA THR A 138 3.29 -19.86 8.70
C THR A 138 3.87 -18.78 9.59
N ILE A 139 3.29 -18.62 10.77
CA ILE A 139 3.76 -17.68 11.79
C ILE A 139 5.15 -18.10 12.31
N GLU A 140 5.43 -19.40 12.35
CA GLU A 140 6.71 -19.95 12.77
C GLU A 140 7.85 -19.50 11.86
N GLU A 141 7.63 -19.52 10.54
CA GLU A 141 8.63 -19.01 9.58
C GLU A 141 8.82 -17.50 9.76
N ALA A 142 7.74 -16.73 9.94
CA ALA A 142 7.83 -15.30 10.21
C ALA A 142 8.60 -14.99 11.51
N LYS A 143 8.40 -15.78 12.58
CA LYS A 143 9.15 -15.65 13.83
C LYS A 143 10.64 -15.87 13.62
N GLN A 144 11.02 -16.87 12.84
CA GLN A 144 12.43 -17.13 12.50
C GLN A 144 13.05 -15.98 11.72
N LEU A 145 12.33 -15.39 10.77
CA LEU A 145 12.81 -14.22 10.02
C LEU A 145 12.94 -12.99 10.93
N THR A 146 11.93 -12.70 11.74
CA THR A 146 11.94 -11.57 12.68
C THR A 146 13.02 -11.70 13.74
N ALA A 147 13.34 -12.92 14.20
CA ALA A 147 14.41 -13.17 15.17
C ALA A 147 15.82 -12.82 14.66
N THR A 148 15.99 -12.58 13.35
CA THR A 148 17.26 -12.11 12.78
C THR A 148 17.48 -10.60 12.90
N ASP A 149 16.46 -9.87 13.35
CA ASP A 149 16.49 -8.41 13.42
C ASP A 149 17.13 -7.90 14.72
N PRO A 150 18.17 -7.04 14.65
CA PRO A 150 18.81 -6.47 15.83
C PRO A 150 17.84 -5.76 16.80
N VAL A 151 16.78 -5.11 16.32
CA VAL A 151 15.82 -4.45 17.25
C VAL A 151 15.00 -5.45 18.06
N ILE A 152 14.83 -6.67 17.54
CA ILE A 152 14.15 -7.77 18.23
C ILE A 152 15.11 -8.46 19.19
N ILE A 153 16.34 -8.75 18.73
CA ILE A 153 17.39 -9.41 19.53
C ILE A 153 17.70 -8.58 20.79
N ASN A 154 17.83 -7.26 20.65
CA ASN A 154 18.14 -6.39 21.78
C ASN A 154 16.90 -6.03 22.63
N GLY A 155 15.69 -6.40 22.20
CA GLY A 155 14.45 -6.08 22.91
C GLY A 155 14.04 -4.60 22.85
N GLU A 156 14.60 -3.82 21.91
CA GLU A 156 14.13 -2.47 21.58
C GLU A 156 12.69 -2.53 21.04
N MET A 157 12.35 -3.61 20.33
CA MET A 157 11.00 -3.90 19.85
C MET A 157 10.58 -5.33 20.15
N VAL A 158 9.26 -5.53 20.24
CA VAL A 158 8.62 -6.84 20.30
C VAL A 158 7.66 -7.00 19.13
N ALA A 159 7.50 -8.22 18.64
CA ALA A 159 6.71 -8.51 17.46
C ALA A 159 5.42 -9.27 17.81
N GLU A 160 4.31 -8.81 17.28
CA GLU A 160 3.02 -9.51 17.27
C GLU A 160 2.74 -10.02 15.86
N TYR A 161 2.19 -11.23 15.72
CA TYR A 161 2.10 -11.94 14.45
C TYR A 161 0.65 -12.33 14.13
N HIS A 162 0.23 -12.10 12.88
CA HIS A 162 -1.10 -12.43 12.41
C HIS A 162 -1.04 -13.06 11.03
N ALA A 163 -1.80 -14.15 10.82
CA ALA A 163 -2.00 -14.66 9.48
C ALA A 163 -2.75 -13.62 8.64
N LEU A 164 -2.27 -13.39 7.42
CA LEU A 164 -2.85 -12.43 6.48
C LEU A 164 -3.09 -13.13 5.15
N TYR A 165 -4.32 -13.06 4.65
CA TYR A 165 -4.67 -13.47 3.30
C TYR A 165 -4.95 -12.21 2.47
N ALA A 166 -4.07 -11.91 1.53
CA ALA A 166 -4.09 -10.67 0.77
C ALA A 166 -3.68 -10.91 -0.68
N SER A 167 -3.78 -9.89 -1.53
CA SER A 167 -3.40 -10.01 -2.94
C SER A 167 -1.94 -10.46 -3.09
N ALA A 168 -1.70 -11.39 -4.02
CA ALA A 168 -0.34 -11.77 -4.44
C ALA A 168 0.44 -10.59 -5.04
N ALA A 169 -0.28 -9.54 -5.50
CA ALA A 169 0.32 -8.33 -6.05
C ALA A 169 1.21 -7.56 -5.06
N LEU A 170 1.10 -7.79 -3.74
CA LEU A 170 2.03 -7.21 -2.76
C LEU A 170 3.49 -7.58 -3.06
N MET A 171 3.73 -8.72 -3.70
CA MET A 171 5.06 -9.14 -4.13
C MET A 171 5.71 -8.20 -5.17
N GLN A 172 4.92 -7.35 -5.85
CA GLN A 172 5.43 -6.35 -6.79
C GLN A 172 5.81 -5.02 -6.13
N VAL A 173 5.46 -4.83 -4.86
CA VAL A 173 5.70 -3.56 -4.13
C VAL A 173 7.20 -3.28 -4.05
N THR A 174 8.04 -4.27 -3.74
CA THR A 174 9.49 -4.10 -3.63
C THR A 174 10.13 -3.62 -4.93
N ASP A 175 9.85 -4.27 -6.06
CA ASP A 175 10.38 -3.83 -7.37
C ASP A 175 9.89 -2.43 -7.74
N THR A 176 8.58 -2.19 -7.55
CA THR A 176 7.98 -0.89 -7.85
C THR A 176 8.61 0.20 -6.98
N HIS A 177 8.84 -0.07 -5.69
CA HIS A 177 9.49 0.84 -4.76
C HIS A 177 10.88 1.24 -5.25
N LEU A 178 11.69 0.31 -5.76
CA LEU A 178 13.01 0.62 -6.32
C LEU A 178 12.92 1.57 -7.52
N ARG A 179 11.88 1.43 -8.37
CA ARG A 179 11.69 2.28 -9.56
C ARG A 179 11.15 3.67 -9.27
N ILE A 180 10.45 3.86 -8.15
CA ILE A 180 9.86 5.16 -7.76
C ILE A 180 10.67 5.90 -6.70
N SER A 181 11.66 5.23 -6.11
CA SER A 181 12.58 5.86 -5.16
C SER A 181 13.58 6.73 -5.91
N LYS A 182 13.80 7.93 -5.40
CA LYS A 182 14.88 8.78 -5.92
C LYS A 182 16.23 8.21 -5.48
N PRO A 183 17.29 8.35 -6.31
CA PRO A 183 18.65 8.00 -5.92
C PRO A 183 19.13 8.74 -4.67
#